data_AF-A0A9D4CTV1-F1
#
_entry.id   AF-A0A9D4CTV1-F1
#
_cell.length_a   1.000
_cell.length_b   1.000
_cell.length_c   1.000
_cell.angle_alpha   90.00
_cell.angle_beta   90.00
_cell.angle_gamma   90.00
#
_symmetry.space_group_name_H-M   'P 1'
#
loop_
_entity.id
_entity.type
_entity.pdbx_description
1 polymer ?
#
loop_
_entity_poly.entity_id
_entity_poly.type
_entity_poly.pdbx_seq_one_letter_code
_entity_poly.pdbx_strand_id
1 'polypeptide(L)'
;MYPEPLLTQGIRASLKGNTRRSIQSLNPSATSAELLEKLEEVYGSLKESDALMQDFSSSKQNPSESAFDWGVRVENLFQKLVRTGEIDTSQRNTILKRKFWRGLYLDKLREAMRVSHESTYTYEILRKKTRKEEEKMDSDSKVVYQNETEHSSKVHQTIRTIQNTKESKLDTVLRKMEALEREIQELRRDKSQGIKDRG
;
A
#
# COMPACT_ATOMS: atom_id res chain seq x y z
N MET A 1 -25.16 25.08 -26.70
CA MET A 1 -26.15 24.83 -25.63
C MET A 1 -27.03 23.69 -26.10
N TYR A 2 -27.20 22.61 -25.31
CA TYR A 2 -28.00 21.47 -25.74
C TYR A 2 -29.50 21.79 -25.64
N PRO A 3 -30.35 21.27 -26.54
CA PRO A 3 -31.80 21.42 -26.42
C PRO A 3 -32.34 20.75 -25.16
N GLU A 4 -33.12 21.48 -24.36
CA GLU A 4 -33.75 21.00 -23.12
C GLU A 4 -34.54 19.68 -23.30
N PRO A 5 -35.28 19.45 -24.41
CA PRO A 5 -35.99 18.18 -24.61
C PRO A 5 -35.04 16.98 -24.77
N LEU A 6 -33.87 17.17 -25.36
CA LEU A 6 -32.87 16.10 -25.49
C LEU A 6 -32.23 15.78 -24.14
N LEU A 7 -31.98 16.80 -23.32
CA LEU A 7 -31.42 16.63 -21.99
C LEU A 7 -32.37 15.88 -21.06
N THR A 8 -33.64 16.29 -21.02
CA THR A 8 -34.69 15.63 -20.23
C THR A 8 -34.92 14.19 -20.68
N GLN A 9 -34.96 13.93 -21.99
CA GLN A 9 -35.06 12.56 -22.52
C GLN A 9 -33.85 11.71 -22.13
N GLY A 10 -32.63 12.27 -22.24
CA GLY A 10 -31.40 11.59 -21.84
C GLY A 10 -31.38 11.22 -20.34
N ILE A 11 -31.78 12.16 -19.47
CA ILE A 11 -31.92 11.91 -18.03
C ILE A 11 -32.94 10.80 -17.77
N ARG A 12 -34.14 10.87 -18.38
CA ARG A 12 -35.17 9.81 -18.18
C ARG A 12 -34.72 8.44 -18.68
N ALA A 13 -33.94 8.38 -19.76
CA ALA A 13 -33.45 7.14 -20.34
C ALA A 13 -32.30 6.51 -19.54
N SER A 14 -31.48 7.31 -18.85
CA SER A 14 -30.35 6.82 -18.07
C SER A 14 -30.76 6.17 -16.74
N LEU A 15 -31.92 6.56 -16.19
CA LEU A 15 -32.41 6.08 -14.90
C LEU A 15 -33.08 4.70 -15.01
N LYS A 16 -32.83 3.85 -14.01
CA LYS A 16 -33.36 2.48 -13.93
C LYS A 16 -33.98 2.21 -12.56
N GLY A 17 -34.81 1.17 -12.49
CA GLY A 17 -35.39 0.68 -11.22
C GLY A 17 -36.19 1.73 -10.45
N ASN A 18 -35.96 1.80 -9.14
CA ASN A 18 -36.70 2.69 -8.23
C ASN A 18 -36.47 4.18 -8.55
N THR A 19 -35.30 4.54 -9.06
CA THR A 19 -34.96 5.91 -9.47
C THR A 19 -35.79 6.37 -10.68
N ARG A 20 -36.07 5.47 -11.62
CA ARG A 20 -36.98 5.77 -12.74
C ARG A 20 -38.43 5.91 -12.25
N ARG A 21 -38.84 5.11 -11.27
CA ARG A 21 -40.19 5.19 -10.69
C ARG A 21 -40.41 6.50 -9.94
N SER A 22 -39.41 6.99 -9.21
CA SER A 22 -39.51 8.24 -8.44
C SER A 22 -39.63 9.48 -9.32
N ILE A 23 -39.08 9.48 -10.54
CA ILE A 23 -39.26 10.59 -11.49
C ILE A 23 -40.50 10.44 -12.37
N GLN A 24 -41.09 9.24 -12.47
CA GLN A 24 -42.31 9.01 -13.26
C GLN A 24 -43.55 9.67 -12.63
N SER A 25 -43.51 9.98 -11.33
CA SER A 25 -44.56 10.77 -10.68
C SER A 25 -44.52 12.25 -11.05
N LEU A 26 -43.42 12.74 -11.64
CA LEU A 26 -43.34 14.10 -12.16
C LEU A 26 -44.06 14.21 -13.51
N ASN A 27 -44.51 15.43 -13.81
CA ASN A 27 -45.21 15.69 -15.06
C ASN A 27 -44.32 15.36 -16.29
N PRO A 28 -44.90 14.97 -17.45
CA PRO A 28 -44.13 14.64 -18.65
C PRO A 28 -43.30 15.80 -19.23
N SER A 29 -43.68 17.03 -18.92
CA SER A 29 -43.03 18.27 -19.36
C SER A 29 -41.98 18.80 -18.36
N ALA A 30 -41.62 17.99 -17.34
CA ALA A 30 -40.72 18.42 -16.30
C ALA A 30 -39.34 18.70 -16.89
N THR A 31 -38.80 19.87 -16.55
CA THR A 31 -37.50 20.35 -16.97
C THR A 31 -36.38 19.50 -16.39
N SER A 32 -35.18 19.61 -16.96
CA SER A 32 -34.00 18.89 -16.44
C SER A 32 -33.69 19.29 -15.00
N ALA A 33 -33.94 20.55 -14.63
CA ALA A 33 -33.77 21.07 -13.28
C ALA A 33 -34.72 20.39 -12.28
N GLU A 34 -36.01 20.29 -12.58
CA GLU A 34 -37.00 19.62 -11.72
C GLU A 34 -36.72 18.12 -11.57
N LEU A 35 -36.23 17.46 -12.64
CA LEU A 35 -35.82 16.06 -12.57
C LEU A 35 -34.62 15.89 -11.62
N LEU A 36 -33.62 16.77 -11.69
CA LEU A 36 -32.46 16.75 -10.82
C LEU A 36 -32.81 17.09 -9.37
N GLU A 37 -33.71 18.05 -9.16
CA GLU A 37 -34.22 18.42 -7.84
C GLU A 37 -34.93 17.24 -7.18
N LYS A 38 -35.79 16.52 -7.91
CA LYS A 38 -36.44 15.32 -7.37
C LYS A 38 -35.47 14.20 -7.06
N LEU A 39 -34.41 14.04 -7.86
CA LEU A 39 -33.35 13.09 -7.56
C LEU A 39 -32.58 13.49 -6.29
N GLU A 40 -32.34 14.78 -6.08
CA GLU A 40 -31.75 15.29 -4.84
C GLU A 40 -32.70 15.11 -3.64
N GLU A 41 -34.01 15.28 -3.80
CA GLU A 41 -34.98 15.06 -2.73
C GLU A 41 -34.99 13.58 -2.27
N VAL A 42 -34.91 12.66 -3.23
CA VAL A 42 -35.02 11.21 -2.95
C VAL A 42 -33.68 10.58 -2.57
N TYR A 43 -32.58 11.04 -3.15
CA TYR A 43 -31.25 10.42 -3.00
C TYR A 43 -30.17 11.38 -2.47
N GLY A 44 -30.51 12.64 -2.26
CA GLY A 44 -29.62 13.62 -1.65
C GLY A 44 -29.25 13.23 -0.23
N SER A 45 -28.17 13.84 0.25
CA SER A 45 -27.67 13.56 1.60
C SER A 45 -28.63 14.14 2.64
N LEU A 46 -29.37 13.27 3.34
CA LEU A 46 -30.21 13.64 4.49
C LEU A 46 -29.41 14.02 5.75
N LYS A 47 -28.08 13.94 5.71
CA LYS A 47 -27.25 14.30 6.86
C LYS A 47 -27.34 15.80 7.12
N GLU A 48 -27.69 16.14 8.35
CA GLU A 48 -27.58 17.50 8.89
C GLU A 48 -26.16 18.03 8.71
N SER A 49 -26.05 19.34 8.51
CA SER A 49 -24.77 19.98 8.18
C SER A 49 -23.72 19.79 9.27
N ASP A 50 -24.13 19.79 10.54
CA ASP A 50 -23.28 19.51 11.70
C ASP A 50 -22.68 18.09 11.65
N ALA A 51 -23.49 17.09 11.28
CA ALA A 51 -23.03 15.71 11.14
C ALA A 51 -22.01 15.58 9.99
N LEU A 52 -22.22 16.29 8.88
CA LEU A 52 -21.27 16.35 7.77
C LEU A 52 -19.96 17.04 8.18
N MET A 53 -20.03 18.11 8.97
CA MET A 53 -18.85 18.80 9.49
C MET A 53 -18.07 17.93 10.48
N GLN A 54 -18.76 17.17 11.32
CA GLN A 54 -18.16 16.19 12.23
C GLN A 54 -17.47 15.06 11.46
N ASP A 55 -18.13 14.49 10.45
CA ASP A 55 -17.56 13.47 9.57
C ASP A 55 -16.32 14.00 8.85
N PHE A 56 -16.41 15.21 8.29
CA PHE A 56 -15.27 15.86 7.64
C PHE A 56 -14.13 16.08 8.63
N SER A 57 -14.41 16.56 9.84
CA SER A 57 -13.38 16.88 10.84
C SER A 57 -12.71 15.63 11.42
N SER A 58 -13.47 14.56 11.66
CA SER A 58 -12.98 13.31 12.26
C SER A 58 -12.35 12.33 11.26
N SER A 59 -12.67 12.46 9.96
CA SER A 59 -12.17 11.54 8.93
C SER A 59 -10.63 11.48 8.88
N LYS A 60 -10.11 10.27 8.73
CA LYS A 60 -8.68 10.00 8.47
C LYS A 60 -8.58 8.94 7.38
N GLN A 61 -7.42 8.85 6.74
CA GLN A 61 -7.08 7.77 5.83
C GLN A 61 -7.14 6.44 6.58
N ASN A 62 -7.79 5.45 5.97
CA ASN A 62 -7.84 4.10 6.54
C ASN A 62 -6.51 3.37 6.30
N PRO A 63 -6.13 2.37 7.13
CA PRO A 63 -4.88 1.64 6.96
C PRO A 63 -4.71 0.95 5.59
N SER A 64 -5.83 0.51 5.00
CA SER A 64 -5.87 -0.17 3.71
C SER A 64 -6.19 0.75 2.53
N GLU A 65 -6.34 2.05 2.77
CA GLU A 65 -6.72 3.04 1.76
C GLU A 65 -5.48 3.75 1.23
N SER A 66 -5.36 3.89 -0.09
CA SER A 66 -4.26 4.64 -0.70
C SER A 66 -4.37 6.13 -0.44
N ALA A 67 -3.25 6.87 -0.51
CA ALA A 67 -3.29 8.33 -0.40
C ALA A 67 -4.13 8.97 -1.52
N PHE A 68 -4.23 8.30 -2.69
CA PHE A 68 -5.09 8.74 -3.78
C PHE A 68 -6.58 8.66 -3.39
N ASP A 69 -7.03 7.51 -2.92
CA ASP A 69 -8.43 7.25 -2.54
C ASP A 69 -8.85 8.15 -1.37
N TRP A 70 -7.96 8.32 -0.39
CA TRP A 70 -8.14 9.29 0.69
C TRP A 70 -8.38 10.70 0.15
N GLY A 71 -7.57 11.15 -0.82
CA GLY A 71 -7.71 12.46 -1.44
C GLY A 71 -9.05 12.65 -2.16
N VAL A 72 -9.53 11.62 -2.87
CA VAL A 72 -10.86 11.64 -3.52
C VAL A 72 -11.96 11.72 -2.47
N ARG A 73 -11.86 10.95 -1.38
CA ARG A 73 -12.84 10.96 -0.30
C ARG A 73 -12.92 12.31 0.42
N VAL A 74 -11.79 12.95 0.68
CA VAL A 74 -11.74 14.30 1.26
C VAL A 74 -12.38 15.33 0.34
N GLU A 75 -12.11 15.28 -0.96
CA GLU A 75 -12.75 16.16 -1.96
C GLU A 75 -14.27 15.99 -1.97
N ASN A 76 -14.75 14.74 -1.93
CA ASN A 76 -16.18 14.45 -1.90
C ASN A 76 -16.85 14.98 -0.63
N LEU A 77 -16.21 14.85 0.54
CA LEU A 77 -16.74 15.40 1.79
C LEU A 77 -16.74 16.94 1.76
N PHE A 78 -15.69 17.56 1.26
CA PHE A 78 -15.62 19.02 1.08
C PHE A 78 -16.72 19.52 0.14
N GLN A 79 -16.95 18.85 -0.98
CA GLN A 79 -17.99 19.23 -1.93
C GLN A 79 -19.39 19.16 -1.31
N LYS A 80 -19.64 18.18 -0.42
CA LYS A 80 -20.91 18.12 0.33
C LYS A 80 -21.08 19.34 1.24
N LEU A 81 -20.03 19.77 1.92
CA LEU A 81 -20.06 20.94 2.81
C LEU A 81 -20.22 22.27 2.06
N VAL A 82 -19.65 22.37 0.86
CA VAL A 82 -19.89 23.53 -0.02
C VAL A 82 -21.36 23.58 -0.44
N ARG A 83 -21.97 22.43 -0.76
CA ARG A 83 -23.38 22.37 -1.17
C ARG A 83 -24.35 22.75 -0.05
N THR A 84 -24.00 22.46 1.21
CA THR A 84 -24.79 22.87 2.37
C THR A 84 -24.53 24.32 2.79
N GLY A 85 -23.57 25.01 2.17
CA GLY A 85 -23.24 26.41 2.49
C GLY A 85 -22.35 26.61 3.72
N GLU A 86 -21.83 25.52 4.31
CA GLU A 86 -21.00 25.56 5.53
C GLU A 86 -19.59 26.10 5.24
N ILE A 87 -19.10 25.90 4.02
CA ILE A 87 -17.74 26.27 3.63
C ILE A 87 -17.77 27.01 2.29
N ASP A 88 -17.07 28.14 2.25
CA ASP A 88 -16.85 28.87 1.02
C ASP A 88 -15.74 28.24 0.14
N THR A 89 -15.98 28.26 -1.16
CA THR A 89 -15.08 27.70 -2.18
C THR A 89 -13.75 28.45 -2.27
N SER A 90 -13.67 29.72 -1.84
CA SER A 90 -12.41 30.47 -1.82
C SER A 90 -11.35 29.83 -0.91
N GLN A 91 -11.78 29.13 0.14
CA GLN A 91 -10.90 28.49 1.11
C GLN A 91 -10.56 27.04 0.76
N ARG A 92 -11.04 26.54 -0.39
CA ARG A 92 -10.89 25.16 -0.85
C ARG A 92 -9.47 24.65 -0.70
N ASN A 93 -8.51 25.38 -1.24
CA ASN A 93 -7.11 24.96 -1.25
C ASN A 93 -6.57 24.77 0.18
N THR A 94 -6.81 25.74 1.05
CA THR A 94 -6.31 25.73 2.44
C THR A 94 -6.95 24.61 3.27
N ILE A 95 -8.27 24.45 3.15
CA ILE A 95 -9.03 23.45 3.92
C ILE A 95 -8.69 22.04 3.47
N LEU A 96 -8.72 21.76 2.17
CA LEU A 96 -8.41 20.44 1.62
C LEU A 96 -6.96 20.05 1.93
N LYS A 97 -6.02 20.96 1.74
CA LYS A 97 -4.60 20.72 2.02
C LYS A 97 -4.36 20.37 3.49
N ARG A 98 -4.92 21.16 4.41
CA ARG A 98 -4.82 20.91 5.85
C ARG A 98 -5.46 19.58 6.23
N LYS A 99 -6.67 19.33 5.72
CA LYS A 99 -7.44 18.11 6.04
C LYS A 99 -6.74 16.86 5.53
N PHE A 100 -6.29 16.90 4.28
CA PHE A 100 -5.59 15.79 3.64
C PHE A 100 -4.32 15.43 4.40
N TRP A 101 -3.45 16.40 4.68
CA TRP A 101 -2.17 16.16 5.37
C TRP A 101 -2.37 15.66 6.81
N ARG A 102 -3.27 16.27 7.58
CA ARG A 102 -3.57 15.84 8.96
C ARG A 102 -4.23 14.46 9.02
N GLY A 103 -4.94 14.07 7.98
CA GLY A 103 -5.63 12.79 7.90
C GLY A 103 -4.80 11.65 7.33
N LEU A 104 -3.55 11.88 6.89
CA LEU A 104 -2.68 10.80 6.42
C LEU A 104 -2.47 9.75 7.53
N TYR A 105 -2.57 8.48 7.15
CA TYR A 105 -2.46 7.35 8.07
C TYR A 105 -1.02 7.11 8.51
N LEU A 106 -0.09 7.10 7.54
CA LEU A 106 1.32 6.82 7.78
C LEU A 106 2.06 8.05 8.29
N ASP A 107 2.57 7.98 9.52
CA ASP A 107 3.36 9.08 10.12
C ASP A 107 4.62 9.41 9.32
N LYS A 108 5.29 8.38 8.76
CA LYS A 108 6.47 8.57 7.88
C LYS A 108 6.11 9.38 6.63
N LEU A 109 4.97 9.07 6.00
CA LEU A 109 4.48 9.79 4.83
C LEU A 109 4.09 11.22 5.21
N ARG A 110 3.44 11.41 6.37
CA ARG A 110 3.08 12.73 6.89
C ARG A 110 4.31 13.61 7.11
N GLU A 111 5.38 13.07 7.70
CA GLU A 111 6.63 13.81 7.93
C GLU A 111 7.37 14.12 6.63
N ALA A 112 7.47 13.17 5.70
CA ALA A 112 8.04 13.40 4.38
C ALA A 112 7.30 14.52 3.61
N MET A 113 5.99 14.63 3.85
CA MET A 113 5.14 15.66 3.25
C MET A 113 5.10 16.99 3.99
N ARG A 114 5.75 17.13 5.16
CA ARG A 114 5.69 18.33 6.02
C ARG A 114 6.12 19.60 5.30
N VAL A 115 7.30 19.59 4.67
CA VAL A 115 7.83 20.75 3.92
C VAL A 115 6.90 21.14 2.77
N SER A 116 6.29 20.16 2.10
CA SER A 116 5.35 20.43 1.01
C SER A 116 4.01 20.96 1.52
N HIS A 117 3.59 20.59 2.72
CA HIS A 117 2.41 21.17 3.36
C HIS A 117 2.67 22.62 3.82
N GLU A 118 3.84 22.93 4.37
CA GLU A 118 4.19 24.28 4.85
C GLU A 118 4.50 25.28 3.71
N SER A 119 4.86 24.79 2.52
CA SER A 119 5.08 25.61 1.32
C SER A 119 3.79 26.21 0.74
N THR A 120 3.88 27.18 -0.18
CA THR A 120 2.75 27.81 -0.90
C THR A 120 2.06 26.90 -1.92
N TYR A 121 2.37 25.60 -1.93
CA TYR A 121 1.77 24.65 -2.86
C TYR A 121 0.26 24.54 -2.73
N THR A 122 -0.36 24.31 -3.89
CA THR A 122 -1.77 23.94 -4.00
C THR A 122 -1.99 22.50 -3.57
N TYR A 123 -3.24 22.17 -3.28
CA TYR A 123 -3.69 20.86 -2.86
C TYR A 123 -3.37 19.79 -3.90
N GLU A 124 -3.48 20.10 -5.20
CA GLU A 124 -3.18 19.19 -6.29
C GLU A 124 -1.69 18.82 -6.33
N ILE A 125 -0.81 19.79 -6.06
CA ILE A 125 0.63 19.56 -5.97
C ILE A 125 0.94 18.67 -4.76
N LEU A 126 0.30 18.92 -3.61
CA LEU A 126 0.46 18.09 -2.42
C LEU A 126 0.05 16.63 -2.70
N ARG A 127 -1.10 16.40 -3.35
CA ARG A 127 -1.56 15.05 -3.71
C ARG A 127 -0.57 14.33 -4.63
N LYS A 128 -0.10 15.01 -5.68
CA LYS A 128 0.88 14.43 -6.63
C LYS A 128 2.18 14.03 -5.94
N LYS A 129 2.70 14.87 -5.05
CA LYS A 129 3.92 14.55 -4.29
C LYS A 129 3.70 13.40 -3.31
N THR A 130 2.56 13.39 -2.61
CA THR A 130 2.22 12.32 -1.66
C THR A 130 2.18 10.96 -2.36
N ARG A 131 1.55 10.88 -3.55
CA ARG A 131 1.53 9.64 -4.34
C ARG A 131 2.93 9.17 -4.75
N LYS A 132 3.79 10.10 -5.18
CA LYS A 132 5.18 9.76 -5.54
C LYS A 132 5.96 9.22 -4.33
N GLU A 133 5.71 9.77 -3.15
CA GLU A 133 6.40 9.36 -1.94
C GLU A 133 5.87 8.02 -1.41
N GLU A 134 4.56 7.79 -1.49
CA GLU A 134 3.93 6.50 -1.20
C GLU A 134 4.50 5.39 -2.11
N GLU A 135 4.65 5.65 -3.42
CA GLU A 135 5.23 4.70 -4.38
C GLU A 135 6.68 4.35 -4.06
N LYS A 136 7.50 5.33 -3.63
CA LYS A 136 8.87 5.07 -3.18
C LYS A 136 8.92 4.20 -1.93
N MET A 137 8.06 4.47 -0.95
CA MET A 137 7.99 3.68 0.29
C MET A 137 7.57 2.23 0.02
N ASP A 138 6.65 2.03 -0.92
CA ASP A 138 6.27 0.70 -1.39
C ASP A 138 7.42 -0.01 -2.12
N SER A 139 8.19 0.71 -2.94
CA SER A 139 9.37 0.14 -3.60
C SER A 139 10.49 -0.22 -2.61
N ASP A 140 10.75 0.63 -1.62
CA ASP A 140 11.77 0.37 -0.60
C ASP A 140 11.40 -0.83 0.26
N SER A 141 10.12 -0.97 0.60
CA SER A 141 9.62 -2.13 1.34
C SER A 141 9.86 -3.42 0.56
N LYS A 142 9.56 -3.44 -0.75
CA LYS A 142 9.82 -4.60 -1.62
C LYS A 142 11.31 -4.93 -1.74
N VAL A 143 12.18 -3.93 -1.79
CA VAL A 143 13.64 -4.12 -1.82
C VAL A 143 14.14 -4.72 -0.50
N VAL A 144 13.61 -4.29 0.66
CA VAL A 144 13.98 -4.88 1.95
C VAL A 144 13.55 -6.34 2.05
N TYR A 145 12.33 -6.71 1.62
CA TYR A 145 11.90 -8.11 1.60
C TYR A 145 12.75 -8.98 0.66
N GLN A 146 13.21 -8.45 -0.48
CA GLN A 146 14.15 -9.16 -1.36
C GLN A 146 15.53 -9.31 -0.72
N ASN A 147 16.02 -8.27 -0.03
CA ASN A 147 17.31 -8.29 0.64
C ASN A 147 17.34 -9.21 1.87
N GLU A 148 16.24 -9.35 2.62
CA GLU A 148 16.11 -10.31 3.73
C GLU A 148 16.05 -11.76 3.22
N THR A 149 15.37 -11.99 2.09
CA THR A 149 15.36 -13.30 1.43
C THR A 149 16.74 -13.65 0.86
N GLU A 150 17.48 -12.67 0.36
CA GLU A 150 18.88 -12.83 -0.05
C GLU A 150 19.83 -13.01 1.13
N HIS A 151 19.62 -12.36 2.28
CA HIS A 151 20.43 -12.57 3.48
C HIS A 151 20.22 -13.98 4.05
N SER A 152 18.98 -14.48 4.08
CA SER A 152 18.67 -15.87 4.45
C SER A 152 19.28 -16.88 3.46
N SER A 153 19.30 -16.54 2.16
CA SER A 153 19.93 -17.37 1.12
C SER A 153 21.46 -17.36 1.18
N LYS A 154 22.09 -16.22 1.50
CA LYS A 154 23.55 -16.10 1.69
C LYS A 154 24.00 -16.77 3.00
N VAL A 155 23.19 -16.78 4.04
CA VAL A 155 23.45 -17.56 5.27
C VAL A 155 23.33 -19.07 4.98
N HIS A 156 22.30 -19.51 4.24
CA HIS A 156 22.18 -20.92 3.81
C HIS A 156 23.33 -21.38 2.90
N GLN A 157 23.80 -20.52 1.98
CA GLN A 157 24.96 -20.82 1.14
C GLN A 157 26.26 -20.87 1.95
N THR A 158 26.45 -19.95 2.91
CA THR A 158 27.65 -19.93 3.75
C THR A 158 27.70 -21.16 4.67
N ILE A 159 26.56 -21.58 5.23
CA ILE A 159 26.45 -22.81 6.03
C ILE A 159 26.75 -24.06 5.19
N ARG A 160 26.23 -24.16 3.95
CA ARG A 160 26.56 -25.26 3.02
C ARG A 160 28.04 -25.31 2.67
N THR A 161 28.68 -24.18 2.38
CA THR A 161 30.11 -24.13 2.06
C THR A 161 30.99 -24.52 3.25
N ILE A 162 30.59 -24.17 4.48
CA ILE A 162 31.26 -24.58 5.72
C ILE A 162 31.05 -26.08 6.00
N GLN A 163 29.88 -26.65 5.71
CA GLN A 163 29.64 -28.09 5.85
C GLN A 163 30.47 -28.91 4.85
N ASN A 164 30.50 -28.51 3.57
CA ASN A 164 31.29 -29.19 2.54
C ASN A 164 32.81 -29.13 2.81
N THR A 165 33.32 -28.03 3.37
CA THR A 165 34.75 -27.93 3.74
C THR A 165 35.11 -28.73 4.99
N LYS A 166 34.16 -28.96 5.92
CA LYS A 166 34.37 -29.84 7.07
C LYS A 166 34.37 -31.32 6.67
N GLU A 167 33.47 -31.73 5.79
CA GLU A 167 33.41 -33.11 5.26
C GLU A 167 34.66 -33.46 4.45
N SER A 168 35.16 -32.54 3.60
CA SER A 168 36.41 -32.74 2.86
C SER A 168 37.64 -32.88 3.77
N LYS A 169 37.71 -32.10 4.86
CA LYS A 169 38.78 -32.23 5.86
C LYS A 169 38.68 -33.54 6.64
N LEU A 170 37.47 -34.00 6.95
CA LEU A 170 37.24 -35.28 7.63
C LEU A 170 37.65 -36.47 6.76
N ASP A 171 37.32 -36.47 5.47
CA ASP A 171 37.75 -37.51 4.51
C ASP A 171 39.28 -37.54 4.39
N THR A 172 39.92 -36.36 4.41
CA THR A 172 41.39 -36.26 4.39
C THR A 172 42.02 -36.86 5.66
N VAL A 173 41.40 -36.69 6.82
CA VAL A 173 41.88 -37.25 8.10
C VAL A 173 41.67 -38.76 8.15
N LEU A 174 40.52 -39.27 7.68
CA LEU A 174 40.25 -40.70 7.60
C LEU A 174 41.28 -41.43 6.73
N ARG A 175 41.57 -40.92 5.53
CA ARG A 175 42.59 -41.50 4.65
C ARG A 175 43.99 -41.53 5.29
N LYS A 176 44.32 -40.49 6.07
CA LYS A 176 45.60 -40.45 6.80
C LYS A 176 45.63 -41.46 7.95
N MET A 177 44.52 -41.67 8.65
CA MET A 177 44.40 -42.70 9.68
C MET A 177 44.55 -44.10 9.10
N GLU A 178 43.90 -44.41 7.98
CA GLU A 178 44.04 -45.69 7.30
C GLU A 178 45.48 -45.97 6.85
N ALA A 179 46.18 -44.95 6.36
CA ALA A 179 47.59 -45.06 5.99
C ALA A 179 48.48 -45.37 7.21
N LEU A 180 48.23 -44.68 8.33
CA LEU A 180 48.96 -44.89 9.59
C LEU A 180 48.67 -46.28 10.18
N GLU A 181 47.44 -46.77 10.10
CA GLU A 181 47.09 -48.12 10.55
C GLU A 181 47.83 -49.21 9.77
N ARG A 182 47.98 -49.04 8.45
CA ARG A 182 48.79 -49.96 7.63
C ARG A 182 50.27 -49.92 8.04
N GLU A 183 50.83 -48.73 8.23
CA GLU A 183 52.22 -48.56 8.66
C GLU A 183 52.49 -49.19 10.04
N ILE A 184 51.55 -49.03 10.99
CA ILE A 184 51.63 -49.67 12.30
C ILE A 184 51.54 -51.20 12.19
N GLN A 185 50.72 -51.74 11.29
CA GLN A 185 50.64 -53.18 11.06
C GLN A 185 51.92 -53.76 10.45
N GLU A 186 52.53 -53.06 9.50
CA GLU A 186 53.82 -53.46 8.91
C GLU A 186 54.93 -53.46 9.96
N LEU A 187 55.04 -52.39 10.77
CA LEU A 187 56.00 -52.32 11.87
C LEU A 187 55.81 -53.43 12.91
N ARG A 188 54.56 -53.80 13.22
CA ARG A 188 54.26 -54.93 14.12
C ARG A 188 54.63 -56.28 13.51
N ARG A 189 54.52 -56.42 12.19
CA ARG A 189 54.88 -57.64 11.46
C ARG A 189 56.41 -57.82 11.42
N ASP A 190 57.14 -56.76 11.13
CA ASP A 190 58.61 -56.74 11.13
C ASP A 190 59.18 -57.03 12.53
N LYS A 191 58.56 -56.47 13.58
CA LYS A 191 58.94 -56.76 14.96
C LYS A 191 58.67 -58.20 15.39
N SER A 192 57.63 -58.84 14.84
CA SER A 192 57.31 -60.25 15.09
C SER A 192 58.24 -61.22 14.34
N GLN A 193 58.82 -60.80 13.21
CA GLN A 193 59.85 -61.56 12.50
C GLN A 193 61.22 -61.42 13.16
N GLY A 194 61.60 -60.22 13.62
CA GLY A 194 62.88 -60.00 14.31
C GLY A 194 63.03 -60.68 15.68
N ILE A 195 61.95 -61.17 16.30
CA ILE A 195 61.99 -61.95 17.55
C ILE A 195 62.23 -63.45 17.29
N LYS A 196 61.93 -63.95 16.07
CA LYS A 196 62.14 -65.37 15.72
C LYS A 196 63.59 -65.70 15.32
N ASP A 197 64.39 -64.71 14.95
CA ASP A 197 65.80 -64.90 14.58
C ASP A 197 66.79 -64.77 15.75
N ARG A 198 66.31 -64.72 17.00
CA ARG A 198 67.13 -64.68 18.24
C ARG A 198 66.73 -65.74 19.27
N GLY A 199 66.22 -66.88 18.82
CA GLY A 199 66.01 -68.09 19.62
C GLY A 199 67.01 -69.16 19.25
#